data_AF-A0A2A2RUU4-F1
#
_entry.id   AF-A0A2A2RUU4-F1
#
_cell.length_a   1.000
_cell.length_b   1.000
_cell.length_c   1.000
_cell.angle_alpha   90.00
_cell.angle_beta   90.00
_cell.angle_gamma   90.00
#
_symmetry.space_group_name_H-M   'P 1'
#
loop_
_entity.id
_entity.type
_entity.pdbx_description
1 polymer ?
#
loop_
_entity_poly.entity_id
_entity_poly.type
_entity_poly.pdbx_seq_one_letter_code
_entity_poly.pdbx_strand_id
1 'polypeptide(L)'
;MKHLYLALSLLSAVLTAQADELKLADVHLCCGGCVKGAEKAVAKVGGATATVDKDAGTVIIAAASKDILQQAVASLQAAGYYGKSSDATVKVAATAGVPEGKVQKLKVEGVHLCCGKCVTAVQKAVSRVAGVKANTAEKNVATFEVTGDFNAKDVFAELNKSGLSGRVAK
;
A
#
# COMPACT_ATOMS: atom_id res chain seq x y z
N MET A 1 29.54 -37.29 53.93
CA MET A 1 29.66 -37.51 52.47
C MET A 1 28.26 -37.64 51.88
N LYS A 2 28.06 -37.10 50.67
CA LYS A 2 26.87 -37.20 49.79
C LYS A 2 25.77 -36.15 49.92
N HIS A 3 26.17 -34.96 49.45
CA HIS A 3 25.55 -34.15 48.38
C HIS A 3 24.02 -34.00 48.34
N LEU A 4 23.64 -32.82 48.80
CA LEU A 4 22.43 -32.04 48.53
C LEU A 4 22.19 -31.89 47.02
N TYR A 5 21.05 -32.38 46.51
CA TYR A 5 20.58 -32.12 45.15
C TYR A 5 19.80 -30.79 45.13
N LEU A 6 20.35 -29.76 44.48
CA LEU A 6 19.64 -28.53 44.14
C LEU A 6 19.42 -28.52 42.62
N ALA A 7 18.26 -28.98 42.17
CA ALA A 7 17.85 -28.86 40.76
C ALA A 7 17.25 -27.47 40.54
N LEU A 8 18.06 -26.55 40.01
CA LEU A 8 17.62 -25.22 39.60
C LEU A 8 17.00 -25.31 38.19
N SER A 9 15.69 -25.48 38.12
CA SER A 9 14.92 -25.45 36.88
C SER A 9 14.80 -24.00 36.39
N LEU A 10 15.62 -23.62 35.40
CA LEU A 10 15.46 -22.36 34.67
C LEU A 10 14.17 -22.41 33.84
N LEU A 11 13.12 -21.77 34.34
CA LEU A 11 11.87 -21.54 33.63
C LEU A 11 12.11 -20.40 32.63
N SER A 12 12.49 -20.73 31.39
CA SER A 12 12.59 -19.75 30.30
C SER A 12 11.18 -19.26 29.96
N ALA A 13 10.83 -18.05 30.40
CA ALA A 13 9.66 -17.34 29.93
C ALA A 13 9.84 -17.03 28.44
N VAL A 14 9.19 -17.82 27.58
CA VAL A 14 9.06 -17.48 26.16
C VAL A 14 8.10 -16.30 26.09
N LEU A 15 8.63 -15.08 26.02
CA LEU A 15 7.86 -13.92 25.58
C LEU A 15 7.43 -14.23 24.15
N THR A 16 6.20 -14.70 23.97
CA THR A 16 5.54 -14.62 22.67
C THR A 16 5.33 -13.13 22.40
N ALA A 17 6.26 -12.51 21.67
CA ALA A 17 6.04 -11.20 21.11
C ALA A 17 4.75 -11.27 20.31
N GLN A 18 3.67 -10.65 20.82
CA GLN A 18 2.43 -10.55 20.08
C GLN A 18 2.73 -9.66 18.87
N ALA A 19 2.69 -10.26 17.68
CA ALA A 19 2.84 -9.48 16.46
C ALA A 19 1.61 -8.55 16.35
N ASP A 20 1.86 -7.28 16.10
CA ASP A 20 0.82 -6.34 15.72
C ASP A 20 0.32 -6.74 14.33
N GLU A 21 -1.00 -6.88 14.19
CA GLU A 21 -1.64 -7.21 12.91
C GLU A 21 -2.51 -6.05 12.43
N LEU A 22 -2.43 -5.76 11.13
CA LEU A 22 -3.28 -4.79 10.46
C LEU A 22 -3.86 -5.38 9.18
N LYS A 23 -5.16 -5.16 8.96
CA LYS A 23 -5.81 -5.43 7.68
C LYS A 23 -5.94 -4.14 6.87
N LEU A 24 -5.50 -4.19 5.61
CA LEU A 24 -5.85 -3.23 4.58
C LEU A 24 -6.95 -3.84 3.70
N ALA A 25 -8.10 -3.16 3.61
CA ALA A 25 -9.22 -3.55 2.74
C ALA A 25 -9.28 -2.70 1.47
N ASP A 26 -10.07 -3.13 0.48
CA ASP A 26 -10.29 -2.43 -0.80
C ASP A 26 -9.02 -2.22 -1.63
N VAL A 27 -8.05 -3.14 -1.53
CA VAL A 27 -6.81 -3.08 -2.30
C VAL A 27 -7.03 -3.60 -3.71
N HIS A 28 -6.51 -2.91 -4.73
CA HIS A 28 -6.62 -3.35 -6.11
C HIS A 28 -5.71 -4.54 -6.40
N LEU A 29 -6.24 -5.76 -6.29
CA LEU A 29 -5.52 -7.01 -6.49
C LEU A 29 -6.14 -7.80 -7.66
N CYS A 30 -5.90 -7.36 -8.90
CA CYS A 30 -6.62 -7.92 -10.05
C CYS A 30 -5.92 -9.12 -10.73
N CYS A 31 -4.65 -9.38 -10.43
CA CYS A 31 -3.88 -10.50 -10.99
C CYS A 31 -2.86 -11.08 -10.00
N GLY A 32 -2.31 -12.27 -10.30
CA GLY A 32 -1.29 -12.91 -9.46
C GLY A 32 0.02 -12.11 -9.37
N GLY A 33 0.29 -11.21 -10.31
CA GLY A 33 1.40 -10.26 -10.22
C GLY A 33 1.21 -9.24 -9.10
N CYS A 34 -0.03 -8.79 -8.86
CA CYS A 34 -0.36 -7.87 -7.76
C CYS A 34 -0.16 -8.53 -6.40
N VAL A 35 -0.54 -9.80 -6.25
CA VAL A 35 -0.32 -10.58 -5.01
C VAL A 35 1.17 -10.62 -4.68
N LYS A 36 1.98 -11.12 -5.61
CA LYS A 36 3.45 -11.19 -5.44
C LYS A 36 4.07 -9.81 -5.26
N GLY A 37 3.52 -8.79 -5.92
CA GLY A 37 4.00 -7.41 -5.82
C GLY A 37 3.78 -6.82 -4.43
N ALA A 38 2.59 -7.03 -3.85
CA ALA A 38 2.25 -6.60 -2.50
C ALA A 38 3.08 -7.35 -1.44
N GLU A 39 3.19 -8.68 -1.55
CA GLU A 39 4.03 -9.50 -0.67
C GLU A 39 5.49 -9.02 -0.68
N LYS A 40 6.06 -8.82 -1.89
CA LYS A 40 7.42 -8.30 -2.05
C LYS A 40 7.60 -6.90 -1.49
N ALA A 41 6.58 -6.04 -1.56
CA ALA A 41 6.65 -4.71 -1.00
C ALA A 41 6.76 -4.76 0.53
N VAL A 42 5.95 -5.60 1.19
CA VAL A 42 6.02 -5.80 2.65
C VAL A 42 7.33 -6.47 3.05
N ALA A 43 7.78 -7.49 2.33
CA ALA A 43 9.02 -8.22 2.63
C ALA A 43 10.30 -7.36 2.58
N LYS A 44 10.26 -6.15 2.00
CA LYS A 44 11.37 -5.17 2.07
C LYS A 44 11.56 -4.60 3.47
N VAL A 45 10.56 -4.70 4.34
CA VAL A 45 10.58 -4.20 5.70
C VAL A 45 10.88 -5.37 6.63
N GLY A 46 12.08 -5.36 7.23
CA GLY A 46 12.50 -6.40 8.16
C GLY A 46 11.54 -6.51 9.35
N GLY A 47 11.11 -7.74 9.66
CA GLY A 47 10.17 -7.99 10.76
C GLY A 47 8.69 -7.77 10.39
N ALA A 48 8.36 -7.57 9.11
CA ALA A 48 6.99 -7.57 8.60
C ALA A 48 6.75 -8.75 7.66
N THR A 49 5.52 -9.28 7.68
CA THR A 49 5.04 -10.31 6.76
C THR A 49 3.65 -9.92 6.24
N ALA A 50 3.25 -10.46 5.09
CA ALA A 50 1.96 -10.19 4.49
C ALA A 50 1.23 -11.46 4.07
N THR A 51 -0.07 -11.50 4.32
CA THR A 51 -1.02 -12.42 3.68
C THR A 51 -1.88 -11.62 2.73
N VAL A 52 -1.86 -11.96 1.45
CA VAL A 52 -2.55 -11.20 0.40
C VAL A 52 -3.68 -12.03 -0.20
N ASP A 53 -4.91 -11.58 0.00
CA ASP A 53 -6.10 -12.19 -0.56
C ASP A 53 -6.60 -11.36 -1.74
N LYS A 54 -6.39 -11.91 -2.93
CA LYS A 54 -6.79 -11.30 -4.20
C LYS A 54 -8.31 -11.26 -4.39
N ASP A 55 -9.02 -12.29 -3.93
CA ASP A 55 -10.45 -12.41 -4.15
C ASP A 55 -11.24 -11.54 -3.16
N ALA A 56 -10.73 -11.39 -1.93
CA ALA A 56 -11.26 -10.45 -0.94
C ALA A 56 -10.78 -9.00 -1.13
N GLY A 57 -9.72 -8.78 -1.91
CA GLY A 57 -9.11 -7.45 -2.07
C GLY A 57 -8.45 -6.94 -0.79
N THR A 58 -7.79 -7.82 -0.04
CA THR A 58 -7.24 -7.50 1.28
C THR A 58 -5.77 -7.88 1.43
N VAL A 59 -5.04 -7.10 2.23
CA VAL A 59 -3.67 -7.40 2.66
C VAL A 59 -3.65 -7.36 4.18
N ILE A 60 -3.31 -8.49 4.81
CA ILE A 60 -3.08 -8.58 6.25
C ILE A 60 -1.57 -8.48 6.47
N ILE A 61 -1.13 -7.53 7.28
CA ILE A 61 0.27 -7.29 7.62
C ILE A 61 0.46 -7.65 9.08
N ALA A 62 1.38 -8.57 9.37
CA ALA A 62 1.82 -8.87 10.72
C ALA A 62 3.25 -8.36 10.92
N ALA A 63 3.51 -7.65 12.01
CA ALA A 63 4.80 -7.05 12.30
C ALA A 63 5.15 -7.10 13.80
N ALA A 64 6.44 -7.03 14.11
CA ALA A 64 6.90 -7.04 15.51
C ALA A 64 6.58 -5.75 16.30
N SER A 65 6.18 -4.68 15.62
CA SER A 65 5.74 -3.43 16.25
C SER A 65 4.91 -2.57 15.30
N LYS A 66 4.13 -1.63 15.87
CA LYS A 66 3.41 -0.60 15.12
C LYS A 66 4.30 0.25 14.20
N ASP A 67 5.54 0.52 14.58
CA ASP A 67 6.47 1.29 13.73
C ASP A 67 6.85 0.51 12.46
N ILE A 68 7.16 -0.78 12.62
CA ILE A 68 7.43 -1.69 11.50
C ILE A 68 6.18 -1.83 10.62
N LEU A 69 5.01 -1.90 11.25
CA LEU A 69 3.73 -1.96 10.56
C LEU A 69 3.46 -0.69 9.72
N GLN A 70 3.75 0.49 10.27
CA GLN A 70 3.65 1.76 9.55
C GLN A 70 4.65 1.83 8.37
N GLN A 71 5.86 1.31 8.55
CA GLN A 71 6.86 1.20 7.48
C GLN A 71 6.40 0.23 6.37
N ALA A 72 5.80 -0.91 6.73
CA ALA A 72 5.26 -1.88 5.79
C ALA A 72 4.11 -1.29 4.95
N VAL A 73 3.19 -0.55 5.59
CA VAL A 73 2.14 0.20 4.90
C VAL A 73 2.75 1.22 3.93
N ALA A 74 3.73 2.02 4.37
CA ALA A 74 4.39 2.99 3.50
C ALA A 74 5.09 2.32 2.30
N SER A 75 5.71 1.16 2.51
CA SER A 75 6.33 0.37 1.42
C SER A 75 5.31 -0.14 0.41
N LEU A 76 4.14 -0.62 0.86
CA LEU A 76 3.02 -0.99 -0.01
C LEU A 76 2.51 0.19 -0.84
N GLN A 77 2.34 1.35 -0.21
CA GLN A 77 1.92 2.57 -0.90
C GLN A 77 2.93 3.02 -1.94
N ALA A 78 4.22 2.95 -1.63
CA ALA A 78 5.30 3.26 -2.56
C ALA A 78 5.36 2.27 -3.74
N ALA A 79 4.90 1.03 -3.54
CA ALA A 79 4.76 0.02 -4.58
C ALA A 79 3.47 0.15 -5.40
N GLY A 80 2.59 1.09 -5.06
CA GLY A 80 1.39 1.44 -5.84
C GLY A 80 0.08 0.85 -5.32
N TYR A 81 0.06 0.29 -4.10
CA TYR A 81 -1.12 -0.30 -3.49
C TYR A 81 -1.71 0.63 -2.44
N TYR A 82 -3.02 0.83 -2.47
CA TYR A 82 -3.75 1.56 -1.44
C TYR A 82 -4.84 0.67 -0.85
N GLY A 83 -5.09 0.81 0.44
CA GLY A 83 -6.21 0.14 1.11
C GLY A 83 -6.63 0.88 2.38
N LYS A 84 -7.85 0.61 2.84
CA LYS A 84 -8.37 1.17 4.10
C LYS A 84 -7.84 0.37 5.28
N SER A 85 -7.22 1.06 6.22
CA SER A 85 -6.69 0.47 7.45
C SER A 85 -7.81 0.06 8.41
N SER A 86 -7.71 -1.12 9.00
CA SER A 86 -8.52 -1.54 10.15
C SER A 86 -8.08 -0.88 11.47
N ASP A 87 -6.89 -0.29 11.53
CA ASP A 87 -6.39 0.49 12.66
C ASP A 87 -6.19 1.96 12.23
N ALA A 88 -7.02 2.87 12.75
CA ALA A 88 -6.96 4.30 12.43
C ALA A 88 -5.67 4.98 12.93
N THR A 89 -4.93 4.36 13.85
CA THR A 89 -3.63 4.87 14.33
C THR A 89 -2.52 4.66 13.30
N VAL A 90 -2.70 3.72 12.37
CA VAL A 90 -1.79 3.48 11.25
C VAL A 90 -2.22 4.31 10.06
N LYS A 91 -1.37 5.25 9.66
CA LYS A 91 -1.67 6.20 8.59
C LYS A 91 -1.42 5.55 7.24
N VAL A 92 -2.48 5.43 6.43
CA VAL A 92 -2.37 5.16 5.00
C VAL A 92 -2.40 6.52 4.31
N ALA A 93 -1.24 7.15 4.20
CA ALA A 93 -1.15 8.55 3.80
C ALA A 93 -1.75 8.78 2.41
N ALA A 94 -2.69 9.71 2.29
CA ALA A 94 -2.96 10.30 0.99
C ALA A 94 -1.70 11.06 0.54
N THR A 95 -1.38 10.95 -0.74
CA THR A 95 -0.13 11.43 -1.36
C THR A 95 0.31 12.81 -0.86
N ALA A 96 1.52 12.93 -0.32
CA ALA A 96 2.14 14.21 0.03
C ALA A 96 2.75 14.89 -1.21
N GLY A 97 2.79 16.23 -1.22
CA GLY A 97 3.38 17.01 -2.32
C GLY A 97 2.48 17.22 -3.53
N VAL A 98 1.18 16.99 -3.39
CA VAL A 98 0.19 17.28 -4.44
C VAL A 98 0.01 18.79 -4.57
N PRO A 99 0.11 19.38 -5.78
CA PRO A 99 -0.14 20.80 -6.00
C PRO A 99 -1.48 21.23 -5.41
N GLU A 100 -1.52 22.44 -4.86
CA GLU A 100 -2.76 23.02 -4.38
C GLU A 100 -3.55 23.64 -5.53
N GLY A 101 -4.86 23.46 -5.51
CA GLY A 101 -5.76 24.04 -6.49
C GLY A 101 -5.82 23.26 -7.81
N LYS A 102 -6.26 23.97 -8.86
CA LYS A 102 -6.42 23.40 -10.20
C LYS A 102 -5.11 23.38 -10.96
N VAL A 103 -4.90 22.34 -11.75
CA VAL A 103 -3.77 22.19 -12.66
C VAL A 103 -4.26 21.78 -14.04
N GLN A 104 -3.46 22.10 -15.05
CA GLN A 104 -3.74 21.68 -16.44
C GLN A 104 -3.07 20.37 -16.83
N LYS A 105 -1.97 20.04 -16.14
CA LYS A 105 -1.18 18.85 -16.33
C LYS A 105 -0.69 18.36 -14.98
N LEU A 106 -0.79 17.04 -14.75
CA LEU A 106 -0.25 16.36 -13.58
C LEU A 106 0.50 15.12 -14.04
N LYS A 107 1.79 15.02 -13.71
CA LYS A 107 2.56 13.79 -13.93
C LYS A 107 2.49 12.94 -12.67
N VAL A 108 2.03 11.69 -12.83
CA VAL A 108 1.83 10.73 -11.75
C VAL A 108 2.80 9.58 -11.93
N GLU A 109 3.40 9.11 -10.84
CA GLU A 109 4.30 7.96 -10.80
C GLU A 109 3.97 6.99 -9.65
N GLY A 110 4.57 5.81 -9.68
CA GLY A 110 4.50 4.85 -8.56
C GLY A 110 3.22 4.02 -8.51
N VAL A 111 2.32 4.15 -9.48
CA VAL A 111 1.16 3.25 -9.63
C VAL A 111 1.61 1.93 -10.24
N HIS A 112 1.12 0.80 -9.72
CA HIS A 112 1.51 -0.53 -10.19
C HIS A 112 0.81 -0.95 -11.50
N LEU A 113 1.31 -0.47 -12.64
CA LEU A 113 0.70 -0.65 -13.97
C LEU A 113 1.18 -1.91 -14.73
N CYS A 114 1.31 -3.06 -14.05
CA CYS A 114 1.88 -4.27 -14.66
C CYS A 114 0.94 -4.99 -15.65
N CYS A 115 -0.36 -4.71 -15.64
CA CYS A 115 -1.34 -5.37 -16.51
C CYS A 115 -2.46 -4.42 -17.00
N GLY A 116 -3.20 -4.85 -18.03
CA GLY A 116 -4.26 -4.04 -18.64
C GLY A 116 -5.40 -3.69 -17.69
N LYS A 117 -5.75 -4.56 -16.73
CA LYS A 117 -6.78 -4.26 -15.72
C LYS A 117 -6.37 -3.10 -14.80
N CYS A 118 -5.08 -3.00 -14.44
CA CYS A 118 -4.56 -1.87 -13.67
C CYS A 118 -4.67 -0.56 -14.47
N VAL A 119 -4.32 -0.60 -15.76
CA VAL A 119 -4.43 0.55 -16.66
C VAL A 119 -5.90 1.01 -16.76
N THR A 120 -6.82 0.09 -17.00
CA THR A 120 -8.26 0.39 -17.04
C THR A 120 -8.77 0.96 -15.71
N ALA A 121 -8.28 0.44 -14.57
CA ALA A 121 -8.65 0.96 -13.26
C ALA A 121 -8.17 2.40 -13.06
N VAL A 122 -6.93 2.72 -13.45
CA VAL A 122 -6.43 4.11 -13.46
C VAL A 122 -7.26 5.00 -14.37
N GLN A 123 -7.48 4.58 -15.61
CA GLN A 123 -8.25 5.37 -16.58
C GLN A 123 -9.67 5.66 -16.07
N LYS A 124 -10.33 4.67 -15.48
CA LYS A 124 -11.67 4.81 -14.89
C LYS A 124 -11.68 5.69 -13.64
N ALA A 125 -10.66 5.61 -12.79
CA ALA A 125 -10.53 6.47 -11.62
C ALA A 125 -10.35 7.93 -12.05
N VAL A 126 -9.37 8.16 -12.92
CA VAL A 126 -9.00 9.49 -13.42
C VAL A 126 -10.15 10.14 -14.21
N SER A 127 -10.94 9.37 -14.97
CA SER A 127 -12.10 9.90 -15.70
C SER A 127 -13.26 10.35 -14.81
N ARG A 128 -13.28 10.01 -13.52
CA ARG A 128 -14.30 10.48 -12.56
C ARG A 128 -14.00 11.88 -12.03
N VAL A 129 -12.78 12.36 -12.22
CA VAL A 129 -12.36 13.68 -11.76
C VAL A 129 -12.89 14.74 -12.70
N ALA A 130 -13.67 15.68 -12.14
CA ALA A 130 -14.21 16.79 -12.92
C ALA A 130 -13.09 17.62 -13.56
N GLY A 131 -13.25 17.92 -14.85
CA GLY A 131 -12.31 18.73 -15.62
C GLY A 131 -11.12 17.96 -16.21
N VAL A 132 -10.93 16.68 -15.89
CA VAL A 132 -9.97 15.83 -16.61
C VAL A 132 -10.46 15.60 -18.05
N LYS A 133 -9.54 15.68 -19.01
CA LYS A 133 -9.80 15.46 -20.44
C LYS A 133 -9.16 14.19 -20.97
N ALA A 134 -7.92 13.89 -20.54
CA ALA A 134 -7.18 12.72 -21.00
C ALA A 134 -6.14 12.27 -19.97
N ASN A 135 -5.63 11.06 -20.17
CA ASN A 135 -4.43 10.57 -19.49
C ASN A 135 -3.64 9.63 -20.40
N THR A 136 -2.36 9.43 -20.09
CA THR A 136 -1.43 8.58 -20.84
C THR A 136 -1.08 7.28 -20.09
N ALA A 137 -1.96 6.80 -19.20
CA ALA A 137 -1.68 5.59 -18.44
C ALA A 137 -1.65 4.38 -19.38
N GLU A 138 -0.54 3.64 -19.34
CA GLU A 138 -0.27 2.49 -20.19
C GLU A 138 0.37 1.35 -19.39
N LYS A 139 0.43 0.16 -19.98
CA LYS A 139 1.01 -1.01 -19.31
C LYS A 139 2.53 -0.84 -19.22
N ASN A 140 3.10 -1.19 -18.07
CA ASN A 140 4.54 -1.20 -17.78
C ASN A 140 5.22 0.18 -17.81
N VAL A 141 4.46 1.29 -17.78
CA VAL A 141 5.04 2.62 -17.62
C VAL A 141 5.23 2.95 -16.14
N ALA A 142 6.34 3.61 -15.82
CA ALA A 142 6.61 4.08 -14.46
C ALA A 142 5.83 5.36 -14.12
N THR A 143 5.50 6.16 -15.14
CA THR A 143 4.84 7.45 -15.02
C THR A 143 3.78 7.62 -16.10
N PHE A 144 2.72 8.37 -15.81
CA PHE A 144 1.73 8.82 -16.80
C PHE A 144 1.33 10.28 -16.53
N GLU A 145 0.78 10.94 -17.54
CA GLU A 145 0.25 12.29 -17.43
C GLU A 145 -1.27 12.27 -17.37
N VAL A 146 -1.85 13.21 -16.62
CA VAL A 146 -3.27 13.56 -16.63
C VAL A 146 -3.38 15.01 -17.10
N THR A 147 -4.26 15.29 -18.06
CA THR A 147 -4.44 16.63 -18.63
C THR A 147 -5.90 17.09 -18.55
N GLY A 148 -6.12 18.40 -18.38
CA GLY A 148 -7.46 18.96 -18.20
C GLY A 148 -7.47 20.34 -17.53
N ASP A 149 -8.51 20.63 -16.76
CA ASP A 149 -8.59 21.72 -15.77
C ASP A 149 -9.23 21.16 -14.50
N PHE A 150 -8.43 20.52 -13.67
CA PHE A 150 -8.90 19.68 -12.57
C PHE A 150 -8.11 19.94 -11.29
N ASN A 151 -8.68 19.58 -10.13
CA ASN A 151 -7.96 19.64 -8.87
C ASN A 151 -7.04 18.42 -8.72
N ALA A 152 -5.74 18.66 -8.49
CA ALA A 152 -4.77 17.58 -8.42
C ALA A 152 -5.05 16.59 -7.26
N LYS A 153 -5.61 17.07 -6.14
CA LYS A 153 -5.94 16.23 -4.97
C LYS A 153 -7.04 15.22 -5.30
N ASP A 154 -7.97 15.57 -6.19
CA ASP A 154 -9.09 14.70 -6.58
C ASP A 154 -8.61 13.49 -7.39
N VAL A 155 -7.54 13.64 -8.18
CA VAL A 155 -6.92 12.52 -8.91
C VAL A 155 -6.44 11.44 -7.95
N PHE A 156 -5.69 11.81 -6.93
CA PHE A 156 -5.18 10.84 -5.95
C PHE A 156 -6.31 10.28 -5.06
N ALA A 157 -7.34 11.08 -4.77
CA ALA A 157 -8.52 10.59 -4.06
C ALA A 157 -9.24 9.50 -4.86
N GLU A 158 -9.46 9.67 -6.17
CA GLU A 158 -10.10 8.65 -7.02
C GLU A 158 -9.23 7.42 -7.24
N LEU A 159 -7.90 7.57 -7.34
CA LEU A 159 -6.97 6.45 -7.36
C LEU A 159 -7.08 5.62 -6.07
N ASN A 160 -7.04 6.29 -4.91
CA ASN A 160 -7.14 5.64 -3.61
C ASN A 160 -8.48 4.92 -3.43
N LYS A 161 -9.60 5.53 -3.86
CA LYS A 161 -10.92 4.87 -3.88
C LYS A 161 -10.95 3.60 -4.73
N SER A 162 -10.05 3.50 -5.71
CA SER A 162 -9.91 2.34 -6.58
C SER A 162 -8.88 1.31 -6.08
N GLY A 163 -8.34 1.50 -4.87
CA GLY A 163 -7.34 0.61 -4.25
C GLY A 163 -5.93 0.81 -4.81
N LEU A 164 -5.68 1.92 -5.49
CA LEU A 164 -4.42 2.25 -6.16
C LEU A 164 -3.73 3.40 -5.44
N SER A 165 -2.42 3.30 -5.24
CA SER A 165 -1.59 4.38 -4.72
C SER A 165 -0.71 4.93 -5.83
N GLY A 166 -0.47 6.23 -5.81
CA GLY A 166 0.44 6.93 -6.70
C GLY A 166 0.92 8.24 -6.09
N ARG A 167 1.92 8.85 -6.70
CA ARG A 167 2.43 10.16 -6.29
C ARG A 167 2.72 11.10 -7.44
N VAL A 168 2.84 12.38 -7.15
CA VAL A 168 3.35 13.34 -8.13
C VAL A 168 4.77 12.94 -8.50
N ALA A 169 5.05 12.87 -9.80
CA ALA A 169 6.40 12.59 -10.28
C ALA A 169 7.34 13.72 -9.88
N LYS A 170 8.56 13.36 -9.45
CA LYS A 170 9.63 14.33 -9.18
C LYS A 170 10.31 14.79 -10.46
#